data_AF-K2A986-F1
#
_entry.id   AF-K2A986-F1
#
_cell.length_a   1.000
_cell.length_b   1.000
_cell.length_c   1.000
_cell.angle_alpha   90.00
_cell.angle_beta   90.00
_cell.angle_gamma   90.00
#
_symmetry.space_group_name_H-M   'P 1'
#
loop_
_entity.id
_entity.type
_entity.pdbx_description
1 polymer ?
#
loop_
_entity_poly.entity_id
_entity_poly.type
_entity_poly.pdbx_seq_one_letter_code
_entity_poly.pdbx_strand_id
1 'polypeptide(L)'
;MKTESSIEEILENLLIKLGVEFSKITVEKKEDKTFAVNIESEEASILIGHHGETIKSVQHILKVLCWSNLKIGEDFNVIVDIGDYRKKQEESVV
;
A
#
# COMPACT_ATOMS: atom_id res chain seq x y z
N MET A 1 4.34 6.47 18.70
CA MET A 1 3.62 6.46 17.41
C MET A 1 3.05 5.07 17.18
N LYS A 2 1.81 4.95 16.71
CA LYS A 2 1.25 3.66 16.28
C LYS A 2 1.86 3.31 14.91
N THR A 3 2.16 2.04 14.66
CA THR A 3 2.81 1.56 13.43
C THR A 3 2.00 1.93 12.18
N GLU A 4 0.68 1.89 12.28
CA GLU A 4 -0.28 2.22 11.21
C GLU A 4 -0.05 3.64 10.69
N SER A 5 0.02 4.63 11.59
CA SER A 5 0.22 6.04 11.22
C SER A 5 1.58 6.27 10.57
N SER A 6 2.61 5.52 10.96
CA SER A 6 3.92 5.62 10.31
C SER A 6 3.94 5.00 8.91
N ILE A 7 3.22 3.89 8.69
CA ILE A 7 3.07 3.29 7.36
C ILE A 7 2.33 4.27 6.43
N GLU A 8 1.26 4.88 6.93
CA GLU A 8 0.47 5.88 6.21
C GLU A 8 1.34 7.07 5.79
N GLU A 9 2.09 7.67 6.73
CA GLU A 9 2.97 8.81 6.46
C GLU A 9 4.08 8.47 5.45
N ILE A 10 4.68 7.27 5.53
CA ILE A 10 5.70 6.83 4.58
C ILE A 10 5.10 6.68 3.17
N LEU A 11 3.90 6.08 3.06
CA LEU A 11 3.23 5.90 1.78
C LEU A 11 2.80 7.23 1.16
N GLU A 12 2.21 8.12 1.96
CA GLU A 12 1.84 9.47 1.54
C GLU A 12 3.06 10.21 0.95
N ASN A 13 4.19 10.22 1.67
CA ASN A 13 5.41 10.83 1.19
C ASN A 13 5.95 10.18 -0.09
N LEU A 14 5.81 8.87 -0.24
CA LEU A 14 6.18 8.16 -1.47
C LEU A 14 5.30 8.59 -2.65
N LEU A 15 3.98 8.60 -2.48
CA LEU A 15 3.02 8.98 -3.53
C LEU A 15 3.22 10.44 -3.98
N ILE A 16 3.45 11.35 -3.03
CA ILE A 16 3.77 12.75 -3.31
C ILE A 16 5.05 12.86 -4.16
N LYS A 17 6.11 12.11 -3.81
CA LYS A 17 7.38 12.11 -4.58
C LYS A 17 7.22 11.50 -5.98
N LEU A 18 6.28 10.58 -6.15
CA LEU A 18 5.94 10.00 -7.45
C LEU A 18 5.02 10.93 -8.27
N GLY A 19 4.49 12.00 -7.68
CA GLY A 19 3.57 12.92 -8.32
C GLY A 19 2.18 12.32 -8.58
N VAL A 20 1.76 11.36 -7.74
CA VAL A 20 0.46 10.70 -7.88
C VAL A 20 -0.54 11.30 -6.91
N GLU A 21 -1.71 11.67 -7.42
CA GLU A 21 -2.82 12.16 -6.59
C GLU A 21 -3.57 11.00 -5.92
N PHE A 22 -3.97 11.19 -4.66
CA PHE A 22 -4.77 10.23 -3.91
C PHE A 22 -5.76 10.98 -3.01
N SER A 23 -6.95 10.43 -2.82
CA SER A 23 -8.00 11.01 -1.99
C SER A 23 -7.97 10.49 -0.56
N LYS A 24 -7.49 9.26 -0.36
CA LYS A 24 -7.47 8.62 0.95
C LYS A 24 -6.48 7.46 1.01
N ILE A 25 -5.81 7.31 2.15
CA ILE A 25 -5.07 6.11 2.51
C ILE A 25 -5.72 5.54 3.76
N THR A 26 -5.92 4.24 3.82
CA THR A 26 -6.32 3.54 5.05
C THR A 26 -5.35 2.43 5.36
N VAL A 27 -4.96 2.33 6.64
CA VAL A 27 -4.08 1.28 7.14
C VAL A 27 -4.79 0.50 8.22
N GLU A 28 -5.01 -0.78 7.95
CA GLU A 28 -5.66 -1.71 8.88
C GLU A 28 -4.68 -2.80 9.29
N LYS A 29 -4.46 -2.93 10.60
CA LYS A 29 -3.76 -4.08 11.15
C LYS A 29 -4.66 -5.32 11.08
N LYS A 30 -4.21 -6.34 10.36
CA LYS A 30 -4.83 -7.67 10.28
C LYS A 30 -4.17 -8.62 11.29
N GLU A 31 -4.66 -9.85 11.31
CA GLU A 31 -4.02 -10.97 12.00
C GLU A 31 -2.60 -11.20 11.43
N ASP A 32 -1.73 -11.89 12.18
CA ASP A 32 -0.35 -12.24 11.76
C ASP A 32 0.59 -11.06 11.45
N LYS A 33 0.45 -9.93 12.16
CA LYS A 33 1.32 -8.75 11.99
C LYS A 33 1.33 -8.20 10.54
N THR A 34 0.26 -8.47 9.79
CA THR A 34 0.06 -7.94 8.45
C THR A 34 -0.70 -6.62 8.52
N PHE A 35 -0.24 -5.61 7.77
CA PHE A 35 -0.91 -4.34 7.59
C PHE A 35 -1.48 -4.28 6.17
N ALA A 36 -2.80 -4.24 6.08
CA ALA A 36 -3.51 -4.01 4.83
C ALA A 36 -3.62 -2.51 4.60
N VAL A 37 -3.14 -2.06 3.45
CA VAL A 37 -3.10 -0.67 3.04
C VAL A 37 -3.98 -0.53 1.81
N ASN A 38 -4.96 0.37 1.86
CA ASN A 38 -5.77 0.71 0.70
C ASN A 38 -5.55 2.16 0.30
N ILE A 39 -5.41 2.39 -1.01
CA ILE A 39 -5.28 3.72 -1.61
C ILE A 39 -6.52 3.98 -2.46
N GLU A 40 -7.20 5.09 -2.19
CA GLU A 40 -8.24 5.63 -3.04
C GLU A 40 -7.64 6.78 -3.88
N SER A 41 -7.83 6.74 -5.19
CA SER A 41 -7.26 7.70 -6.14
C SER A 41 -8.10 7.75 -7.41
N GLU A 42 -8.24 8.94 -8.01
CA GLU A 42 -8.83 9.11 -9.34
C GLU A 42 -7.90 8.59 -10.44
N GLU A 43 -6.60 8.49 -10.16
CA GLU A 43 -5.55 7.99 -11.06
C GLU A 43 -5.16 6.53 -10.75
N ALA A 44 -6.11 5.73 -10.23
CA ALA A 44 -5.88 4.34 -9.81
C ALA A 44 -5.18 3.49 -10.88
N SER A 45 -5.45 3.72 -12.17
CA SER A 45 -4.84 2.98 -13.28
C SER A 45 -3.31 3.08 -13.33
N ILE A 46 -2.75 4.25 -13.00
CA ILE A 46 -1.30 4.48 -12.98
C ILE A 46 -0.67 3.68 -11.84
N LEU A 47 -1.30 3.70 -10.67
CA LEU A 47 -0.84 2.96 -9.49
C LEU A 47 -1.00 1.45 -9.65
N ILE A 48 -2.03 0.97 -10.36
CA ILE A 48 -2.20 -0.44 -10.67
C ILE A 48 -1.12 -0.88 -11.67
N GLY A 49 -0.99 -0.15 -12.79
CA GLY A 49 -0.06 -0.46 -13.86
C GLY A 49 -0.43 -1.71 -14.66
N HIS A 50 0.35 -1.99 -15.71
CA HIS A 50 0.14 -3.15 -16.57
C HIS A 50 0.23 -4.46 -15.75
N HIS A 51 -0.81 -5.30 -15.81
CA HIS A 51 -0.90 -6.55 -15.03
C HIS A 51 -0.59 -6.42 -13.51
N GLY A 52 -0.81 -5.24 -12.92
CA GLY A 52 -0.52 -5.00 -11.52
C GLY A 52 0.96 -4.86 -11.17
N GLU A 53 1.85 -4.61 -12.14
CA GLU A 53 3.29 -4.48 -11.89
C GLU A 53 3.64 -3.23 -11.06
N THR A 54 2.93 -2.12 -11.28
CA THR A 54 3.18 -0.88 -10.53
C THR A 54 2.78 -1.04 -9.07
N ILE A 55 1.59 -1.59 -8.78
CA ILE A 55 1.14 -1.77 -7.39
C ILE A 55 2.07 -2.74 -6.63
N LYS A 56 2.56 -3.79 -7.30
CA LYS A 56 3.57 -4.71 -6.71
C LYS A 56 4.88 -3.99 -6.38
N SER A 57 5.33 -3.10 -7.28
CA SER A 57 6.55 -2.30 -7.10
C SER A 57 6.41 -1.28 -5.96
N VAL A 58 5.29 -0.54 -5.92
CA VAL A 58 4.96 0.39 -4.83
C VAL A 58 4.91 -0.34 -3.49
N GLN A 59 4.25 -1.49 -3.42
CA GLN A 59 4.23 -2.33 -2.22
C GLN A 59 5.64 -2.74 -1.79
N HIS A 60 6.50 -3.15 -2.73
CA HIS A 60 7.87 -3.54 -2.41
C HIS A 60 8.68 -2.38 -1.85
N ILE A 61 8.62 -1.20 -2.49
CA ILE A 61 9.30 0.01 -2.03
C ILE A 61 8.80 0.39 -0.63
N LEU A 62 7.48 0.38 -0.41
CA LEU A 62 6.89 0.66 0.90
C LEU A 62 7.43 -0.29 1.97
N LYS A 63 7.49 -1.60 1.70
CA LYS A 63 8.07 -2.58 2.64
C LYS A 63 9.51 -2.22 3.02
N VAL A 64 10.36 -1.91 2.04
CA VAL A 64 11.76 -1.54 2.28
C VAL A 64 11.84 -0.26 3.12
N LEU A 65 11.03 0.76 2.81
CA LEU A 65 11.00 2.01 3.58
C LEU A 65 10.53 1.76 5.02
N CYS A 66 9.48 0.97 5.22
CA CYS A 66 9.00 0.62 6.55
C CYS A 66 10.07 -0.15 7.34
N TRP A 67 10.75 -1.14 6.74
CA TRP A 67 11.83 -1.87 7.42
C TRP A 67 13.02 -0.99 7.80
N SER A 68 13.36 0.00 6.96
CA SER A 68 14.47 0.90 7.22
C SER A 68 14.17 1.97 8.28
N ASN A 69 12.91 2.41 8.41
CA ASN A 69 12.53 3.55 9.25
C ASN A 69 11.86 3.14 10.55
N LEU A 70 11.08 2.06 10.51
CA LEU A 70 10.39 1.55 11.68
C LEU A 70 11.31 0.50 12.28
N LYS A 71 11.89 0.79 13.45
CA LYS A 71 12.67 -0.17 14.26
C LYS A 71 11.76 -1.28 14.80
N ILE A 72 10.99 -1.91 13.94
CA ILE A 72 10.06 -2.99 14.25
C ILE A 72 10.93 -4.23 14.30
N GLY A 73 11.23 -4.68 15.52
CA GLY A 73 12.09 -5.84 15.79
C GLY A 73 11.47 -7.19 15.42
N GLU A 74 10.38 -7.24 14.65
CA GLU A 74 9.70 -8.48 14.30
C GLU A 74 9.04 -8.41 12.92
N ASP A 75 8.95 -9.57 12.26
CA ASP A 75 8.27 -9.81 10.98
C ASP A 75 6.92 -9.08 10.90
N PHE A 76 6.87 -7.98 10.17
CA PHE A 76 5.62 -7.37 9.74
C PHE A 76 5.55 -7.41 8.23
N ASN A 77 4.33 -7.62 7.74
CA ASN A 77 4.04 -7.66 6.32
C ASN A 77 3.15 -6.46 5.98
N VAL A 78 3.33 -5.89 4.79
CA VAL A 78 2.49 -4.82 4.27
C VAL A 78 1.92 -5.27 2.93
N ILE A 79 0.60 -5.17 2.77
CA ILE A 79 -0.09 -5.51 1.53
C ILE A 79 -0.81 -4.26 1.05
N VAL A 80 -0.54 -3.85 -0.19
CA VAL A 80 -1.16 -2.68 -0.81
C VAL A 80 -2.24 -3.13 -1.80
N ASP A 81 -3.39 -2.49 -1.70
CA ASP A 81 -4.50 -2.54 -2.65
C ASP A 81 -4.90 -1.12 -3.08
N ILE A 82 -5.56 -1.00 -4.24
CA ILE A 82 -6.00 0.27 -4.81
C ILE A 82 -7.47 0.15 -5.17
N GLY A 83 -8.36 0.89 -4.49
CA GLY A 83 -9.78 0.96 -4.83
C GLY A 83 -10.49 -0.40 -4.96
N ASP A 84 -10.13 -1.36 -4.09
CA ASP A 84 -10.57 -2.77 -4.13
C ASP A 84 -10.24 -3.50 -5.45
N TYR A 85 -9.18 -3.10 -6.15
CA TYR A 85 -8.77 -3.70 -7.42
C TYR A 85 -8.57 -5.21 -7.32
N ARG A 86 -7.95 -5.71 -6.24
CA ARG A 86 -7.74 -7.15 -6.06
C ARG A 86 -9.05 -7.92 -5.96
N LYS A 87 -10.05 -7.40 -5.23
CA LYS A 87 -11.38 -8.02 -5.14
C LYS A 87 -12.08 -8.06 -6.50
N LYS A 88 -12.02 -6.95 -7.25
CA LYS A 88 -12.61 -6.88 -8.60
C LYS A 88 -11.92 -7.85 -9.57
N GLN A 89 -10.62 -8.08 -9.43
CA GLN A 89 -9.89 -9.07 -10.23
C GLN A 89 -10.32 -10.50 -9.87
N GLU A 90 -10.44 -10.82 -8.58
CA GLU A 90 -10.91 -12.13 -8.10
C GLU A 90 -12.33 -12.45 -8.61
N GLU A 91 -13.23 -11.47 -8.60
CA GLU A 91 -14.60 -11.60 -9.13
C GLU A 91 -14.66 -11.74 -10.66
N SER A 92 -13.69 -11.19 -11.39
CA SER A 92 -13.65 -11.24 -12.86
C SER A 92 -13.13 -12.56 -13.43
N VAL A 93 -12.57 -13.44 -12.58
CA VAL A 93 -11.99 -14.74 -12.96
C VAL A 93 -12.97 -15.90 -12.70
N VAL A 94 -14.20 -15.59 -12.24
CA VAL A 94 -15.28 -16.56 -11.98
C VAL A 94 -16.28 -16.64 -13.12
#